data_AF-A0A6J8E862-F1
#
_entry.id   AF-A0A6J8E862-F1
#
_cell.length_a   1.000
_cell.length_b   1.000
_cell.length_c   1.000
_cell.angle_alpha   90.00
_cell.angle_beta   90.00
_cell.angle_gamma   90.00
#
_symmetry.space_group_name_H-M   'P 1'
#
loop_
_entity.id
_entity.type
_entity.pdbx_description
1 polymer ?
#
loop_
_entity_poly.entity_id
_entity_poly.type
_entity_poly.pdbx_seq_one_letter_code
_entity_poly.pdbx_strand_id
1 'polypeptide(L)'
;MRFYLDDWGSKEWQPFPKRWYQEGLLITNTVVKDAENEPQTESTVSANKNDREGVMKHPRKGKIPTYIFQRKHNIHCFYDHDNGEWMRMPIGYELHHEQIIKLLDQVEKALPGWNDRNDILAMLRQCNYDADECIRTYIHLEEDEWMRYTKISKKGVDTKVKNKK
;
A
#
# COMPACT_ATOMS: atom_id res chain seq x y z
N MET A 1 -32.42 -18.22 24.92
CA MET A 1 -32.36 -19.20 23.81
C MET A 1 -31.99 -18.41 22.55
N ARG A 2 -31.00 -18.83 21.75
CA ARG A 2 -30.57 -18.10 20.53
C ARG A 2 -31.26 -18.73 19.31
N PHE A 3 -31.56 -17.92 18.30
CA PHE A 3 -32.20 -18.34 17.05
C PHE A 3 -31.46 -17.74 15.85
N TYR A 4 -31.52 -18.39 14.70
CA TYR A 4 -30.97 -17.91 13.44
C TYR A 4 -31.99 -18.13 12.30
N LEU A 5 -31.85 -17.36 11.23
CA LEU A 5 -32.67 -17.47 10.03
C LEU A 5 -31.84 -18.19 8.96
N ASP A 6 -32.21 -19.43 8.65
CA ASP A 6 -31.43 -20.31 7.76
C ASP A 6 -31.74 -20.07 6.28
N ASP A 7 -32.96 -19.60 5.96
CA ASP A 7 -33.37 -19.31 4.59
C ASP A 7 -34.27 -18.06 4.53
N TRP A 8 -34.00 -17.17 3.57
CA TRP A 8 -34.76 -15.95 3.35
C TRP A 8 -36.17 -16.23 2.78
N GLY A 9 -36.36 -17.40 2.17
CA GLY A 9 -37.63 -17.85 1.61
C GLY A 9 -38.64 -18.35 2.65
N SER A 10 -38.18 -19.10 3.66
CA SER A 10 -39.06 -19.74 4.65
C SER A 10 -39.48 -18.82 5.80
N LYS A 11 -38.68 -17.78 6.12
CA LYS A 11 -38.91 -16.85 7.25
C LYS A 11 -39.15 -17.53 8.61
N GLU A 12 -38.72 -18.76 8.78
CA GLU A 12 -38.87 -19.51 10.03
C GLU A 12 -37.62 -19.37 10.90
N TRP A 13 -37.82 -19.06 12.17
CA TRP A 13 -36.75 -18.94 13.14
C TRP A 13 -36.35 -20.32 13.67
N GLN A 14 -35.13 -20.75 13.38
CA GLN A 14 -34.60 -22.04 13.83
C GLN A 14 -33.80 -21.87 15.14
N PRO A 15 -33.96 -22.78 16.12
CA PRO A 15 -33.19 -22.72 17.36
C PRO A 15 -31.71 -22.96 17.05
N PHE A 16 -30.85 -22.20 17.73
CA PHE A 16 -29.41 -22.25 17.50
C PHE A 16 -28.86 -23.66 17.84
N PRO A 17 -28.16 -24.34 16.92
CA PRO A 17 -27.70 -25.71 17.13
C PRO A 17 -26.74 -25.80 18.31
N LYS A 18 -26.96 -26.79 19.19
CA LYS A 18 -26.10 -26.99 20.38
C LYS A 18 -24.62 -27.17 20.03
N ARG A 19 -24.32 -27.80 18.88
CA ARG A 19 -22.95 -27.99 18.36
C ARG A 19 -22.23 -26.67 18.02
N TRP A 20 -22.96 -25.65 17.57
CA TRP A 20 -22.39 -24.35 17.21
C TRP A 20 -22.03 -23.49 18.43
N TYR A 21 -22.47 -23.87 19.63
CA TYR A 21 -21.97 -23.22 20.85
C TYR A 21 -20.50 -23.56 21.14
N GLN A 22 -19.99 -24.64 20.56
CA GLN A 22 -18.60 -25.11 20.72
C GLN A 22 -17.73 -24.78 19.51
N GLU A 23 -18.34 -24.36 18.40
CA GLU A 23 -17.65 -24.00 17.16
C GLU A 23 -17.61 -22.48 17.01
N GLY A 24 -16.47 -21.88 17.31
CA GLY A 24 -16.18 -20.47 17.06
C GLY A 24 -15.80 -19.67 18.30
N LEU A 25 -14.63 -19.04 18.24
CA LEU A 25 -14.23 -17.98 19.18
C LEU A 25 -14.98 -16.70 18.81
N LEU A 26 -15.94 -16.30 19.66
CA LEU A 26 -16.56 -14.99 19.56
C LEU A 26 -15.54 -13.94 20.03
N ILE A 27 -14.90 -13.26 19.08
CA ILE A 27 -14.05 -12.10 19.38
C ILE A 27 -14.96 -10.92 19.71
N THR A 28 -15.25 -10.72 20.99
CA THR A 28 -15.89 -9.48 21.45
C THR A 28 -14.82 -8.42 21.65
N ASN A 29 -14.95 -7.25 21.01
CA ASN A 29 -14.07 -6.09 21.19
C ASN A 29 -14.19 -5.41 22.57
N THR A 30 -14.62 -6.13 23.59
CA THR A 30 -14.75 -5.64 24.96
C THR A 30 -13.84 -6.48 25.84
N VAL A 31 -12.77 -5.83 26.31
CA VAL A 31 -11.92 -6.34 27.40
C VAL A 31 -12.79 -6.53 28.62
N VAL A 32 -13.22 -7.77 28.87
CA VAL A 32 -13.64 -8.21 30.20
C VAL A 32 -12.47 -9.00 30.75
N LYS A 33 -11.73 -8.37 31.65
CA LYS A 33 -10.78 -9.07 32.52
C LYS A 33 -11.63 -9.86 33.50
N ASP A 34 -11.63 -11.17 33.37
CA ASP A 34 -11.78 -12.04 34.53
C ASP A 34 -10.61 -13.03 34.52
N ALA A 35 -9.91 -13.02 35.63
CA ALA A 35 -8.72 -13.80 35.90
C ALA A 35 -9.10 -15.24 36.28
N GLU A 36 -8.07 -16.10 36.26
CA GLU A 36 -8.00 -17.43 36.91
C GLU A 36 -8.56 -18.63 36.12
N ASN A 37 -7.74 -19.20 35.24
CA ASN A 37 -7.03 -20.48 35.49
C ASN A 37 -6.39 -21.02 34.20
N GLU A 38 -5.09 -21.31 34.27
CA GLU A 38 -4.31 -22.10 33.31
C GLU A 38 -4.58 -23.62 33.52
N PRO A 39 -4.40 -24.52 32.50
CA PRO A 39 -3.07 -24.84 32.00
C PRO A 39 -2.92 -25.03 30.48
N GLN A 40 -1.74 -24.63 30.04
CA GLN A 40 -0.98 -25.03 28.84
C GLN A 40 -1.58 -26.13 27.97
N THR A 41 -2.00 -25.73 26.77
CA THR A 41 -1.80 -26.55 25.56
C THR A 41 -0.89 -25.76 24.65
N GLU A 42 0.27 -26.34 24.31
CA GLU A 42 1.15 -25.95 23.22
C GLU A 42 0.38 -26.04 21.89
N SER A 43 -0.53 -25.11 21.68
CA SER A 43 -0.94 -24.71 20.35
C SER A 43 0.10 -23.71 19.93
N THR A 44 0.85 -24.04 18.88
CA THR A 44 1.63 -23.07 18.12
C THR A 44 0.63 -22.05 17.57
N VAL A 45 0.23 -21.11 18.42
CA VAL A 45 -0.42 -19.89 17.99
C VAL A 45 0.66 -19.27 17.12
N SER A 46 0.49 -19.30 15.81
CA SER A 46 1.13 -18.34 14.93
C SER A 46 0.69 -16.98 15.47
N ALA A 47 1.40 -16.49 16.48
CA ALA A 47 1.11 -15.28 17.20
C ALA A 47 1.06 -14.21 16.14
N ASN A 48 -0.17 -13.78 15.81
CA ASN A 48 -0.57 -12.86 14.77
C ASN A 48 0.61 -12.03 14.25
N LYS A 49 1.43 -12.60 13.36
CA LYS A 49 2.50 -11.84 12.74
C LYS A 49 1.76 -10.88 11.83
N ASN A 50 1.79 -9.62 12.21
CA ASN A 50 1.21 -8.57 11.39
C ASN A 50 1.93 -8.63 10.04
N ASP A 51 1.22 -8.98 8.96
CA ASP A 51 1.82 -9.12 7.62
C ASP A 51 2.47 -7.83 7.11
N ARG A 52 2.24 -6.72 7.82
CA ARG A 52 2.86 -5.41 7.58
C ARG A 52 4.25 -5.28 8.20
N GLU A 53 4.59 -6.10 9.20
CA GLU A 53 5.86 -6.09 9.91
C GLU A 53 6.86 -7.02 9.24
N GLY A 54 8.08 -6.53 9.01
CA GLY A 54 9.14 -7.29 8.38
C GLY A 54 10.53 -6.82 8.80
N VAL A 55 11.56 -7.49 8.29
CA VAL A 55 12.95 -7.09 8.46
C VAL A 55 13.65 -7.16 7.11
N MET A 56 14.21 -6.05 6.65
CA MET A 56 14.99 -5.96 5.42
C MET A 56 16.49 -6.02 5.74
N LYS A 57 17.28 -6.74 4.94
CA LYS A 57 18.75 -6.72 5.02
C LYS A 57 19.30 -5.64 4.09
N HIS A 58 19.83 -4.57 4.65
CA HIS A 58 20.48 -3.48 3.94
C HIS A 58 22.01 -3.68 3.88
N PRO A 59 22.64 -3.61 2.70
CA PRO A 59 24.08 -3.93 2.56
C PRO A 59 25.03 -3.10 3.41
N ARG A 60 24.70 -1.83 3.69
CA ARG A 60 25.49 -0.96 4.58
C ARG A 60 24.96 -0.83 6.01
N LYS A 61 23.67 -1.11 6.24
CA LYS A 61 22.96 -0.77 7.49
C LYS A 61 22.53 -2.02 8.29
N GLY A 62 22.82 -3.22 7.77
CA GLY A 62 22.49 -4.47 8.45
C GLY A 62 20.99 -4.78 8.38
N LYS A 63 20.40 -5.25 9.49
CA LYS A 63 18.97 -5.59 9.55
C LYS A 63 18.15 -4.36 9.93
N ILE A 64 17.24 -3.94 9.06
CA ILE A 64 16.34 -2.80 9.24
C ILE A 64 14.93 -3.34 9.49
N PRO A 65 14.27 -3.03 10.63
CA PRO A 65 12.86 -3.34 10.81
C PRO A 65 12.00 -2.50 9.87
N THR A 66 11.02 -3.11 9.23
CA THR A 66 10.12 -2.48 8.25
C THR A 66 8.67 -2.64 8.67
N TYR A 67 7.86 -1.60 8.41
CA TYR A 67 6.42 -1.63 8.65
C TYR A 67 5.67 -1.00 7.48
N ILE A 68 4.63 -1.65 6.97
CA ILE A 68 3.74 -1.09 5.93
C ILE A 68 2.59 -0.32 6.61
N PHE A 69 2.66 1.01 6.58
CA PHE A 69 1.59 1.86 7.09
C PHE A 69 0.49 2.06 6.05
N GLN A 70 -0.76 1.98 6.51
CA GLN A 70 -1.91 2.42 5.72
C GLN A 70 -2.11 3.92 5.93
N ARG A 71 -2.14 4.68 4.84
CA ARG A 71 -2.41 6.12 4.84
C ARG A 71 -3.56 6.43 3.89
N LYS A 72 -4.37 7.43 4.24
CA LYS A 72 -5.32 8.04 3.32
C LYS A 72 -4.55 8.98 2.40
N HIS A 73 -4.82 8.92 1.11
CA HIS A 73 -4.24 9.83 0.12
C HIS A 73 -5.34 10.36 -0.79
N ASN A 74 -5.14 11.58 -1.26
CA ASN A 74 -5.97 12.24 -2.23
C ASN A 74 -5.73 11.60 -3.60
N ILE A 75 -6.81 11.41 -4.35
CA ILE A 75 -6.78 10.88 -5.70
C ILE A 75 -7.53 11.87 -6.56
N HIS A 76 -6.91 12.33 -7.64
CA HIS A 76 -7.57 13.20 -8.60
C HIS A 76 -8.40 12.34 -9.58
N CYS A 77 -9.69 12.62 -9.65
CA CYS A 77 -10.65 11.88 -10.47
C CYS A 77 -11.38 12.83 -11.43
N PHE A 78 -11.78 12.30 -12.58
CA PHE A 78 -12.76 12.93 -13.46
C PHE A 78 -14.03 12.09 -13.46
N TYR A 79 -15.17 12.72 -13.75
CA TYR A 79 -16.43 12.01 -13.87
C TYR A 79 -16.64 11.58 -15.32
N ASP A 80 -16.79 10.29 -15.56
CA ASP A 80 -17.13 9.74 -16.86
C ASP A 80 -18.65 9.71 -17.02
N HIS A 81 -19.18 10.61 -17.85
CA HIS A 81 -20.62 10.72 -18.09
C HIS A 81 -21.20 9.52 -18.84
N ASP A 82 -20.39 8.81 -19.64
CA ASP A 82 -20.86 7.69 -20.44
C ASP A 82 -21.12 6.45 -19.56
N ASN A 83 -20.28 6.25 -18.54
CA ASN A 83 -20.38 5.13 -17.61
C ASN A 83 -21.00 5.49 -16.25
N GLY A 84 -21.15 6.78 -15.94
CA GLY A 84 -21.70 7.26 -14.67
C GLY A 84 -20.80 7.01 -13.46
N GLU A 85 -19.48 6.92 -13.67
CA GLU A 85 -18.50 6.55 -12.64
C GLU A 85 -17.40 7.61 -12.48
N TRP A 86 -16.86 7.73 -11.26
CA TRP A 86 -15.66 8.50 -11.00
C TRP A 86 -14.42 7.71 -11.37
N MET A 87 -13.71 8.14 -12.40
CA MET A 87 -12.51 7.49 -12.89
C MET A 87 -11.27 8.24 -12.43
N ARG A 88 -10.23 7.49 -12.03
CA ARG A 88 -8.93 8.09 -11.69
C ARG A 88 -8.37 8.79 -12.92
N MET A 89 -7.94 10.03 -12.75
CA MET A 89 -7.39 10.81 -13.83
C MET A 89 -6.06 10.21 -14.33
N PRO A 90 -5.89 9.98 -15.64
CA PRO A 90 -4.59 9.62 -16.19
C PRO A 90 -3.57 10.75 -16.01
N ILE A 91 -2.28 10.41 -15.90
CA ILE A 91 -1.19 11.40 -15.72
C ILE A 91 -1.24 12.47 -16.82
N GLY A 92 -1.47 12.05 -18.07
CA GLY A 92 -1.55 12.98 -19.20
C GLY A 92 -2.66 14.02 -19.06
N TYR A 93 -3.78 13.69 -18.42
CA TYR A 93 -4.88 14.63 -18.23
C TYR A 93 -4.61 15.58 -17.05
N GLU A 94 -3.99 15.06 -15.98
CA GLU A 94 -3.62 15.87 -14.81
C GLU A 94 -2.64 17.00 -15.14
N LEU A 95 -1.74 16.79 -16.11
CA LEU A 95 -0.80 17.83 -16.56
C LEU A 95 -1.48 19.07 -17.14
N HIS A 96 -2.73 18.95 -17.57
CA HIS A 96 -3.51 20.07 -18.11
C HIS A 96 -4.36 20.77 -17.04
N HIS A 97 -4.42 20.26 -15.81
CA HIS A 97 -5.22 20.83 -14.74
C HIS A 97 -4.49 21.98 -14.05
N GLU A 98 -5.11 23.16 -13.96
CA GLU A 98 -4.46 24.39 -13.47
C GLU A 98 -3.81 24.27 -12.09
N GLN A 99 -4.48 23.60 -11.14
CA GLN A 99 -3.94 23.41 -9.80
C GLN A 99 -2.65 22.56 -9.82
N ILE A 100 -2.61 21.55 -10.69
CA ILE A 100 -1.44 20.67 -10.83
C ILE A 100 -0.30 21.44 -11.49
N ILE A 101 -0.60 22.24 -12.51
CA ILE A 101 0.40 23.09 -13.17
C ILE A 101 1.06 24.03 -12.16
N LYS A 102 0.29 24.69 -11.27
CA LYS A 102 0.86 25.55 -10.22
C LYS A 102 1.80 24.80 -9.26
N LEU A 103 1.46 23.57 -8.90
CA LEU A 103 2.32 22.72 -8.07
C LEU A 103 3.59 22.30 -8.80
N LEU A 104 3.48 21.93 -10.08
CA LEU A 104 4.63 21.60 -10.92
C LEU A 104 5.59 22.78 -11.04
N ASP A 105 5.07 23.98 -11.35
CA ASP A 105 5.88 25.18 -11.47
C ASP A 105 6.58 25.54 -10.15
N GLN A 106 5.94 25.30 -8.99
CA GLN A 106 6.57 25.46 -7.68
C GLN A 106 7.74 24.49 -7.47
N VAL A 107 7.57 23.22 -7.83
CA VAL A 107 8.63 22.20 -7.70
C VAL A 107 9.77 22.47 -8.67
N GLU A 108 9.48 22.80 -9.93
CA GLU A 108 10.49 23.16 -10.94
C GLU A 108 11.31 24.38 -10.53
N LYS A 109 10.67 25.38 -9.92
CA LYS A 109 11.36 26.57 -9.41
C LYS A 109 12.30 26.22 -8.24
N ALA A 110 11.92 25.28 -7.39
CA ALA A 110 12.74 24.83 -6.28
C ALA A 110 13.89 23.90 -6.73
N LEU A 111 13.66 23.11 -7.78
CA LEU A 111 14.57 22.06 -8.26
C LEU A 111 14.79 22.18 -9.78
N PRO A 112 15.60 23.16 -10.25
CA PRO A 112 15.82 23.40 -11.68
C PRO A 112 16.58 22.27 -12.41
N GLY A 113 17.10 21.28 -11.68
CA GLY A 113 17.73 20.08 -12.25
C GLY A 113 16.72 18.98 -12.65
N TRP A 114 15.49 19.06 -12.15
CA TRP A 114 14.46 18.06 -12.41
C TRP A 114 13.49 18.55 -13.49
N ASN A 115 13.67 18.05 -14.71
CA ASN A 115 12.97 18.56 -15.90
C ASN A 115 11.86 17.64 -16.44
N ASP A 116 11.62 16.49 -15.81
CA ASP A 116 10.57 15.57 -16.26
C ASP A 116 9.29 15.81 -15.47
N ARG A 117 8.38 16.60 -16.05
CA ARG A 117 7.06 16.90 -15.46
C ARG A 117 6.24 15.65 -15.14
N ASN A 118 6.40 14.55 -15.90
CA ASN A 118 5.68 13.31 -15.59
C ASN A 118 6.18 12.68 -14.30
N ASP A 119 7.50 12.70 -14.10
CA ASP A 119 8.16 12.17 -12.92
C ASP A 119 7.85 13.02 -11.69
N ILE A 120 7.89 14.35 -11.84
CA ILE A 120 7.46 15.29 -10.78
C ILE A 120 6.00 15.03 -10.39
N LEU A 121 5.10 14.88 -11.37
CA LEU A 121 3.69 14.61 -11.10
C LEU A 121 3.48 13.24 -10.42
N ALA A 122 4.22 12.21 -10.85
CA ALA A 122 4.18 10.90 -10.20
C ALA A 122 4.61 11.01 -8.73
N MET A 123 5.64 11.81 -8.44
CA MET A 123 6.07 12.07 -7.08
C MET A 123 5.07 12.88 -6.27
N LEU A 124 4.47 13.91 -6.87
CA LEU A 124 3.39 14.68 -6.23
C LEU A 124 2.22 13.80 -5.82
N ARG A 125 1.81 12.83 -6.66
CA ARG A 125 0.77 11.85 -6.29
C ARG A 125 1.17 11.02 -5.07
N GLN A 126 2.43 10.62 -4.98
CA GLN A 126 2.95 9.87 -3.82
C GLN A 126 2.98 10.73 -2.55
N CYS A 127 3.27 12.01 -2.70
CA CYS A 127 3.29 13.03 -1.66
C CYS A 127 1.93 13.72 -1.45
N ASN A 128 0.82 13.06 -1.80
CA ASN A 128 -0.53 13.56 -1.53
C ASN A 128 -0.84 14.96 -2.12
N TYR A 129 -0.19 15.33 -3.23
CA TYR A 129 -0.19 16.64 -3.88
C TYR A 129 0.40 17.79 -3.04
N ASP A 130 1.28 17.47 -2.08
CA ASP A 130 2.07 18.44 -1.33
C ASP A 130 3.43 18.68 -2.02
N ALA A 131 3.66 19.92 -2.45
CA ALA A 131 4.89 20.30 -3.14
C ALA A 131 6.13 20.29 -2.21
N ASP A 132 5.98 20.67 -0.94
CA ASP A 132 7.08 20.70 0.01
C ASP A 132 7.53 19.29 0.39
N GLU A 133 6.57 18.37 0.60
CA GLU A 133 6.87 16.95 0.83
C GLU A 133 7.54 16.32 -0.41
N CYS A 134 7.09 16.68 -1.62
CA CYS A 134 7.69 16.24 -2.87
C CYS A 134 9.16 16.68 -2.98
N ILE A 135 9.45 17.97 -2.78
CA ILE A 135 10.80 18.53 -2.82
C ILE A 135 11.70 17.87 -1.78
N ARG A 136 11.22 17.76 -0.53
CA ARG A 136 11.99 17.12 0.55
C ARG A 136 12.31 15.68 0.21
N THR A 137 11.35 14.92 -0.29
CA THR A 137 11.55 13.50 -0.61
C THR A 137 12.54 13.36 -1.77
N TYR A 138 12.46 14.20 -2.78
CA TYR A 138 13.42 14.19 -3.89
C TYR A 138 14.86 14.45 -3.44
N ILE A 139 15.09 15.48 -2.59
CA ILE A 139 16.43 15.78 -2.06
C ILE A 139 16.99 14.59 -1.26
N HIS A 140 16.17 13.97 -0.41
CA HIS A 140 16.58 12.78 0.35
C HIS A 140 16.95 11.61 -0.57
N LEU A 141 16.27 11.46 -1.72
CA LEU A 141 16.58 10.43 -2.70
C LEU A 141 17.89 10.72 -3.46
N GLU A 142 18.20 11.99 -3.74
CA GLU A 142 19.45 12.36 -4.41
C GLU A 142 20.70 12.17 -3.53
N GLU A 143 20.57 12.41 -2.23
CA GLU A 143 21.64 12.29 -1.24
C GLU A 143 21.99 10.82 -0.92
N ASP A 144 21.02 9.90 -0.98
CA ASP A 144 21.28 8.47 -0.74
C ASP A 144 21.77 7.77 -2.01
N GLU A 145 23.08 7.60 -2.09
CA GLU A 145 23.78 6.91 -3.19
C GLU A 145 23.24 5.48 -3.45
N TRP A 146 22.64 4.83 -2.45
CA TRP A 146 22.02 3.51 -2.58
C TRP A 146 20.64 3.55 -3.26
N MET A 147 19.95 4.69 -3.18
CA MET A 147 18.64 4.92 -3.78
C MET A 147 18.73 5.44 -5.21
N ARG A 148 19.93 5.85 -5.66
CA ARG A 148 20.19 6.20 -7.06
C ARG A 148 20.01 4.96 -7.92
N TYR A 149 18.90 4.90 -8.64
CA TYR A 149 18.66 3.87 -9.64
C TYR A 149 19.79 3.94 -10.69
N THR A 150 20.70 2.97 -10.66
CA THR A 150 21.61 2.77 -11.78
C THR A 150 20.73 2.35 -12.95
N LYS A 151 20.52 3.26 -13.91
CA LYS A 151 19.89 2.89 -15.18
C LYS A 151 20.69 1.70 -15.71
N ILE A 152 20.16 0.50 -15.60
CA ILE A 152 20.75 -0.69 -16.20
C ILE A 152 20.76 -0.39 -17.69
N SER A 153 21.91 0.07 -18.16
CA SER A 153 22.17 0.28 -19.56
C SER A 153 21.85 -1.05 -20.24
N LYS A 154 20.79 -1.07 -21.06
CA LYS A 154 20.58 -2.11 -22.07
C LYS A 154 21.77 -2.08 -23.03
N LYS A 155 22.94 -2.55 -22.60
CA LYS A 155 24.02 -2.95 -23.49
C LYS A 155 23.81 -4.44 -23.75
N GLY A 156 23.40 -4.71 -24.98
CA GLY A 156 23.00 -6.03 -25.46
C GLY A 156 24.07 -7.09 -25.21
N VAL A 157 23.59 -8.27 -24.83
CA VAL A 157 24.38 -9.50 -24.91
C VAL A 157 24.01 -10.15 -26.25
N ASP A 158 24.62 -9.66 -27.33
CA ASP A 158 24.73 -10.41 -28.58
C ASP A 158 25.71 -11.57 -28.36
N THR A 159 25.21 -12.71 -27.88
CA THR A 159 26.02 -13.93 -27.82
C THR A 159 26.05 -14.56 -29.21
N LYS A 160 26.97 -14.10 -30.07
CA LYS A 160 27.35 -14.87 -31.28
C LYS A 160 28.01 -16.18 -30.84
N VAL A 161 27.23 -17.26 -30.85
CA VAL A 161 27.75 -18.63 -30.80
C VAL A 161 28.53 -18.89 -32.09
N LYS A 162 29.86 -18.80 -32.00
CA LYS A 162 30.76 -19.29 -33.05
C LYS A 162 30.95 -20.79 -32.83
N ASN A 163 30.23 -21.61 -33.57
CA ASN A 163 30.60 -23.01 -33.77
C ASN A 163 31.91 -23.04 -34.57
N LYS A 164 32.95 -23.61 -33.97
CA LYS A 164 34.21 -23.93 -34.64
C LYS A 164 34.18 -25.41 -35.02
N LYS A 165 34.48 -25.63 -36.30
CA LYS A 165 34.66 -26.90 -37.03
C LYS A 165 35.31 -28.01 -36.24
#